data_AF-A0A7V2VHZ3-F1
#
_entry.id   AF-A0A7V2VHZ3-F1
#
_cell.length_a   1.000
_cell.length_b   1.000
_cell.length_c   1.000
_cell.angle_alpha   90.00
_cell.angle_beta   90.00
_cell.angle_gamma   90.00
#
_symmetry.space_group_name_H-M   'P 1'
#
loop_
_entity.id
_entity.type
_entity.pdbx_description
1 polymer ?
#
loop_
_entity_poly.entity_id
_entity_poly.type
_entity_poly.pdbx_seq_one_letter_code
_entity_poly.pdbx_strand_id
1 'polypeptide(L)'
;MDKSSVQHWEQKLIDDYYHYRWEHLLEPLCATSQRWKAGELTVADMAEALESVHEQVCELRNLFAQRDDRLVMLIQWLEREWFENWVKSYSPPSGARLVSPVE
;
A
#
# COMPACT_ATOMS: atom_id res chain seq x y z
N MET A 1 1.13 20.60 19.67
CA MET A 1 2.13 21.01 18.66
C MET A 1 1.45 20.83 17.32
N ASP A 2 1.33 21.91 16.55
CA ASP A 2 0.79 21.83 15.19
C ASP A 2 1.78 21.07 14.30
N LYS A 3 1.32 20.09 13.52
CA LYS A 3 2.19 19.30 12.63
C LYS A 3 2.62 20.19 11.46
N SER A 4 3.88 20.07 11.02
CA SER A 4 4.36 20.83 9.87
C SER A 4 3.61 20.42 8.59
N SER A 5 3.64 21.27 7.55
CA SER A 5 3.06 20.91 6.23
C SER A 5 3.69 19.63 5.66
N VAL A 6 5.00 19.42 5.89
CA VAL A 6 5.71 18.18 5.53
C VAL A 6 5.13 16.98 6.26
N GLN A 7 4.95 17.06 7.58
CA GLN A 7 4.40 15.95 8.37
C GLN A 7 2.97 15.58 7.97
N HIS A 8 2.15 16.57 7.60
CA HIS A 8 0.80 16.32 7.10
C HIS A 8 0.83 15.63 5.73
N TRP A 9 1.72 16.05 4.83
CA TRP A 9 1.88 15.44 3.52
C TRP A 9 2.40 14.00 3.63
N GLU A 10 3.40 13.76 4.48
CA GLU A 10 3.95 12.43 4.76
C GLU A 10 2.91 11.49 5.36
N GLN A 11 2.13 11.95 6.34
CA GLN A 11 1.04 11.17 6.90
C GLN A 11 0.00 10.81 5.83
N LYS A 12 -0.36 11.78 4.99
CA LYS A 12 -1.33 11.54 3.92
C LYS A 12 -0.82 10.52 2.90
N LEU A 13 0.46 10.57 2.55
CA LEU A 13 1.10 9.57 1.70
C LEU A 13 0.96 8.16 2.31
N ILE A 14 1.27 8.03 3.61
CA ILE A 14 1.16 6.76 4.35
C ILE A 14 -0.29 6.26 4.36
N ASP A 15 -1.25 7.13 4.66
CA ASP A 15 -2.67 6.78 4.79
C ASP A 15 -3.27 6.36 3.44
N ASP A 16 -3.03 7.14 2.38
CA ASP A 16 -3.53 6.84 1.04
C ASP A 16 -2.88 5.56 0.49
N TYR A 17 -1.58 5.36 0.76
CA TYR A 17 -0.88 4.14 0.36
C TYR A 17 -1.39 2.91 1.12
N TYR A 18 -1.67 3.05 2.41
CA TYR A 18 -2.28 1.98 3.21
C TYR A 18 -3.62 1.56 2.59
N HIS A 19 -4.48 2.52 2.30
CA HIS A 19 -5.78 2.26 1.69
C HIS A 19 -5.63 1.56 0.33
N TYR A 20 -4.80 2.11 -0.56
CA TYR A 20 -4.49 1.53 -1.86
C TYR A 20 -4.05 0.07 -1.77
N ARG A 21 -3.11 -0.25 -0.87
CA ARG A 21 -2.60 -1.63 -0.69
C ARG A 21 -3.67 -2.57 -0.15
N TRP A 22 -4.53 -2.12 0.77
CA TRP A 22 -5.62 -2.94 1.27
C TRP A 22 -6.68 -3.22 0.21
N GLU A 23 -7.04 -2.23 -0.62
CA GLU A 23 -7.95 -2.46 -1.75
C GLU A 23 -7.37 -3.49 -2.71
N HIS A 24 -6.09 -3.36 -3.08
CA HIS A 24 -5.42 -4.31 -3.98
C HIS A 24 -5.35 -5.74 -3.44
N LEU A 25 -5.33 -5.92 -2.12
CA LEU A 25 -5.33 -7.24 -1.49
C LEU A 25 -6.75 -7.82 -1.33
N LEU A 26 -7.71 -6.99 -0.93
CA LEU A 26 -9.05 -7.44 -0.57
C LEU A 26 -9.97 -7.58 -1.78
N GLU A 27 -9.85 -6.73 -2.80
CA GLU A 27 -10.69 -6.83 -4.00
C GLU A 27 -10.54 -8.18 -4.72
N PRO A 28 -9.32 -8.69 -4.98
CA PRO A 28 -9.15 -10.01 -5.58
C PRO A 28 -9.69 -11.13 -4.68
N LEU A 29 -9.52 -11.02 -3.35
CA LEU A 29 -10.05 -12.00 -2.41
C LEU A 29 -11.60 -12.03 -2.44
N CYS A 30 -12.24 -10.87 -2.56
CA CYS A 30 -13.68 -10.76 -2.73
C CYS A 30 -14.16 -11.42 -4.03
N ALA A 31 -13.47 -11.16 -5.15
CA ALA A 31 -13.77 -11.80 -6.43
C ALA A 31 -13.60 -13.33 -6.36
N THR A 32 -12.51 -13.81 -5.75
CA THR A 32 -12.26 -15.24 -5.50
C THR A 32 -13.37 -15.85 -4.65
N SER A 33 -13.79 -15.18 -3.59
CA SER A 33 -14.88 -15.63 -2.71
C SER A 33 -16.21 -15.75 -3.46
N GLN A 34 -16.51 -14.82 -4.38
CA GLN A 34 -17.72 -14.87 -5.21
C GLN A 34 -17.70 -16.08 -6.15
N ARG A 35 -16.57 -16.36 -6.79
CA ARG A 35 -16.39 -17.52 -7.68
C ARG A 35 -16.48 -18.85 -6.93
N TRP A 36 -15.90 -18.92 -5.74
CA TRP A 36 -16.05 -20.07 -4.84
C TRP A 36 -17.52 -20.31 -4.47
N LYS A 37 -18.26 -19.26 -4.11
CA LYS A 37 -19.69 -19.34 -3.80
C LYS A 37 -20.54 -19.79 -5.01
N ALA A 38 -20.11 -19.45 -6.23
CA ALA A 38 -20.71 -19.91 -7.47
C ALA A 38 -20.38 -21.38 -7.82
N GLY A 39 -19.51 -22.03 -7.05
CA GLY A 39 -19.06 -23.40 -7.30
C GLY A 39 -17.98 -23.51 -8.39
N GLU A 40 -17.39 -22.40 -8.82
CA GLU A 40 -16.34 -22.37 -9.85
C GLU A 40 -14.96 -22.75 -9.29
N LEU A 41 -14.78 -22.64 -7.97
CA LEU A 41 -13.54 -22.93 -7.27
C LEU A 41 -13.79 -24.01 -6.22
N THR A 42 -12.78 -24.83 -5.99
CA THR A 42 -12.76 -25.82 -4.94
C THR A 42 -12.43 -25.18 -3.59
N VAL A 43 -12.60 -25.95 -2.51
CA VAL A 43 -12.11 -25.55 -1.18
C VAL A 43 -10.59 -25.39 -1.17
N ALA A 44 -9.86 -26.19 -1.95
CA ALA A 44 -8.41 -26.10 -2.04
C ALA A 44 -7.98 -24.78 -2.68
N ASP A 45 -8.63 -24.36 -3.77
CA ASP A 45 -8.36 -23.08 -4.43
C ASP A 45 -8.62 -21.89 -3.49
N MET A 46 -9.69 -21.94 -2.70
CA MET A 46 -10.00 -20.91 -1.71
C MET A 46 -8.97 -20.89 -0.56
N ALA A 47 -8.51 -22.06 -0.11
CA ALA A 47 -7.50 -22.17 0.94
C ALA A 47 -6.16 -21.56 0.50
N GLU A 48 -5.71 -21.88 -0.72
CA GLU A 48 -4.49 -21.30 -1.30
C GLU A 48 -4.61 -19.78 -1.46
N ALA A 49 -5.76 -19.28 -1.92
CA ALA A 49 -6.00 -17.83 -2.01
C ALA A 49 -5.93 -17.14 -0.64
N LEU A 50 -6.47 -17.75 0.42
CA LEU A 50 -6.41 -17.22 1.77
C LEU A 50 -4.98 -17.20 2.32
N GLU A 51 -4.20 -18.26 2.07
CA GLU A 51 -2.81 -18.35 2.48
C GLU A 51 -1.96 -17.28 1.77
N SER A 52 -2.11 -17.13 0.46
CA SER A 52 -1.41 -16.11 -0.31
C SER A 52 -1.74 -14.68 0.15
N VAL A 53 -3.02 -14.39 0.44
CA VAL A 53 -3.40 -13.08 0.99
C VAL A 53 -2.85 -12.89 2.40
N HIS A 54 -2.82 -13.94 3.22
CA HIS A 54 -2.24 -13.87 4.56
C HIS A 54 -0.76 -13.50 4.54
N GLU A 55 0.03 -14.13 3.66
CA GLU A 55 1.44 -13.81 3.46
C GLU A 55 1.63 -12.33 3.08
N GLN A 56 0.89 -11.86 2.08
CA GLN A 56 0.97 -10.46 1.64
C GLN A 56 0.54 -9.47 2.73
N VAL A 57 -0.47 -9.81 3.54
CA VAL A 57 -0.87 -8.98 4.69
C VAL A 57 0.23 -8.93 5.75
N CYS A 58 0.94 -10.04 5.98
CA CYS A 58 2.09 -10.08 6.88
C CYS A 58 3.22 -9.18 6.37
N GLU A 59 3.54 -9.23 5.07
CA GLU A 59 4.52 -8.33 4.45
C GLU A 59 4.11 -6.86 4.56
N LEU A 60 2.84 -6.55 4.28
CA LEU A 60 2.30 -5.20 4.40
C LEU A 60 2.43 -4.69 5.84
N ARG A 61 2.06 -5.51 6.83
CA ARG A 61 2.22 -5.15 8.24
C ARG A 61 3.68 -4.91 8.62
N ASN A 62 4.62 -5.71 8.10
CA ASN A 62 6.05 -5.51 8.33
C ASN A 62 6.56 -4.19 7.72
N LEU A 63 6.04 -3.80 6.56
CA LEU A 63 6.31 -2.50 5.95
C LEU A 63 5.76 -1.35 6.81
N PHE A 64 4.51 -1.45 7.27
CA PHE A 64 3.88 -0.41 8.10
C PHE A 64 4.37 -0.38 9.57
N ALA A 65 5.12 -1.40 10.00
CA ALA A 65 5.82 -1.38 11.29
C ALA A 65 7.10 -0.53 11.27
N GLN A 66 7.52 -0.02 10.11
CA GLN A 66 8.65 0.91 10.03
C GLN A 66 8.29 2.28 10.62
N ARG A 67 9.31 3.03 11.05
CA ARG A 67 9.14 4.45 11.42
C ARG A 67 8.68 5.26 10.20
N ASP A 68 7.78 6.22 10.40
CA ASP A 68 7.14 7.01 9.34
C ASP A 68 8.11 7.58 8.29
N ASP A 69 9.24 8.15 8.71
CA ASP A 69 10.22 8.73 7.77
C ASP A 69 10.85 7.67 6.85
N ARG A 70 11.10 6.47 7.38
CA ARG A 70 11.58 5.32 6.60
C ARG A 70 10.48 4.77 5.72
N LEU A 71 9.25 4.68 6.23
CA LEU A 71 8.10 4.20 5.46
C LEU A 71 7.85 5.10 4.24
N VAL A 72 7.86 6.42 4.41
CA VAL A 72 7.76 7.40 3.31
C VAL A 72 8.83 7.15 2.25
N MET A 73 10.09 6.93 2.64
CA MET A 73 11.16 6.62 1.69
C MET A 73 10.94 5.27 0.97
N LEU A 74 10.49 4.25 1.69
CA LEU A 74 10.21 2.93 1.11
C LEU A 74 9.05 2.97 0.12
N ILE A 75 7.98 3.71 0.40
CA ILE A 75 6.86 3.92 -0.53
C ILE A 75 7.35 4.57 -1.82
N GLN A 76 8.15 5.64 -1.71
CA GLN A 76 8.70 6.32 -2.90
C GLN A 76 9.58 5.40 -3.76
N TRP A 77 10.29 4.46 -3.13
CA TRP A 77 11.25 3.61 -3.83
C TRP A 77 10.62 2.34 -4.40
N LEU A 78 9.86 1.60 -3.58
CA LEU A 78 9.27 0.32 -3.95
C LEU A 78 8.05 0.49 -4.87
N GLU A 79 7.32 1.59 -4.73
CA GLU A 79 6.01 1.81 -5.37
C GLU A 79 6.04 3.08 -6.21
N ARG A 80 7.11 3.20 -6.99
CA ARG A 80 7.44 4.42 -7.72
C ARG A 80 6.31 4.89 -8.62
N GLU A 81 5.75 4.01 -9.43
CA GLU A 81 4.70 4.37 -10.37
C GLU A 81 3.45 4.90 -9.64
N TRP A 82 3.06 4.21 -8.56
CA TRP A 82 1.96 4.66 -7.72
C TRP A 82 2.27 6.03 -7.09
N PHE A 83 3.46 6.20 -6.53
CA PHE A 83 3.89 7.45 -5.91
C PHE A 83 3.92 8.62 -6.91
N GLU A 84 4.52 8.41 -8.09
CA GLU A 84 4.61 9.41 -9.17
C GLU A 84 3.22 9.83 -9.66
N ASN A 85 2.25 8.92 -9.67
CA ASN A 85 0.87 9.26 -9.97
C ASN A 85 0.19 9.99 -8.81
N TRP A 86 0.43 9.56 -7.57
CA TRP A 86 -0.14 10.17 -6.38
C TRP A 86 0.30 11.63 -6.19
N VAL A 87 1.58 11.95 -6.41
CA VAL A 87 2.11 13.32 -6.27
C VAL A 87 1.55 14.33 -7.27
N LYS A 88 0.98 13.87 -8.39
CA LYS A 88 0.24 14.74 -9.33
C LYS A 88 -0.99 15.36 -8.67
N SER A 89 -1.59 14.66 -7.72
CA SER A 89 -2.76 15.13 -6.95
C SER A 89 -2.36 15.78 -5.63
N TYR A 90 -1.22 15.38 -5.06
CA TYR A 90 -0.75 15.84 -3.75
C TYR A 90 0.71 16.29 -3.83
N SER A 91 0.94 17.51 -4.31
CA SER A 91 2.29 18.03 -4.52
C SER A 91 3.10 18.12 -3.21
N PRO A 92 4.38 17.71 -3.22
CA PRO A 92 5.22 17.75 -2.03
C PRO A 92 5.46 19.20 -1.57
N PRO A 93 5.32 19.49 -0.27
CA PRO A 93 5.66 20.81 0.28
C PRO A 93 7.18 21.04 0.26
N SER A 94 7.58 22.32 0.34
CA SER A 94 9.00 22.68 0.46
C SER A 94 9.64 21.99 1.67
N GLY A 95 10.81 21.38 1.45
CA GLY A 95 11.54 20.62 2.47
C GLY A 95 11.14 19.15 2.62
N ALA A 96 10.14 18.68 1.87
CA ALA A 96 9.85 17.24 1.78
C ALA A 96 11.04 16.49 1.18
N ARG A 97 11.41 15.36 1.78
CA ARG A 97 12.50 14.51 1.28
C ARG A 97 11.97 13.60 0.19
N LEU A 98 12.46 13.82 -1.03
CA LEU A 98 12.15 12.99 -2.19
C LEU A 98 13.32 12.08 -2.53
N VAL A 99 13.03 10.82 -2.80
CA VAL A 99 14.02 9.85 -3.29
C VAL A 99 14.23 10.13 -4.78
N SER A 100 15.46 10.49 -5.16
CA SER A 100 15.83 10.71 -6.57
C SER A 100 15.67 9.42 -7.40
N PRO A 101 15.49 9.53 -8.74
CA PRO A 101 15.57 8.35 -9.58
C PRO A 101 16.92 7.66 -9.45
N VAL A 102 16.91 6.33 -9.41
CA VAL A 102 18.12 5.53 -9.69
C VAL A 102 18.19 5.45 -11.22
N GLU A 103 19.31 5.89 -11.79
CA GLU A 103 19.61 5.77 -13.24
C GLU A 103 19.59 4.31 -13.71
#